data_AF-A0A838QDV7-F1
#
_entry.id   AF-A0A838QDV7-F1
#
_cell.length_a   1.000
_cell.length_b   1.000
_cell.length_c   1.000
_cell.angle_alpha   90.00
_cell.angle_beta   90.00
_cell.angle_gamma   90.00
#
_symmetry.space_group_name_H-M   'P 1'
#
loop_
_entity.id
_entity.type
_entity.pdbx_description
1 polymer ?
#
loop_
_entity_poly.entity_id
_entity_poly.type
_entity_poly.pdbx_seq_one_letter_code
_entity_poly.pdbx_strand_id
1 'polypeptide(L)'
;DLVIHPRDNDLVAGTHGRSIFIADDITPLQQLTPAIVAAPAHMFDQRVATIWENGSRGGQRGHFWYAGENPPSVAPSGTLPRAGLSHSAFITYYLKSPASAATLEISGARGLARIVTLPRGAGINRYRWDLRFAAPALTDSQRQTISQRFEQLIRAGGEDQASYAESYAKFQAASSEEERRAAMQILLDAGGGFANEFRSPTVGPGTYRLILTVDGKRYPGSLVVRADPMLARGQ
;
A
#
# COMPACT_ATOMS: atom_id res chain seq x y z
N ASP A 1 2.15 -32.45 1.54
CA ASP A 1 3.56 -32.09 1.78
C ASP A 1 3.64 -30.64 2.24
N LEU A 2 4.61 -30.27 3.08
CA LEU A 2 4.80 -28.90 3.60
C LEU A 2 6.26 -28.46 3.41
N VAL A 3 6.45 -27.30 2.76
CA VAL A 3 7.77 -26.69 2.56
C VAL A 3 7.70 -25.21 2.92
N ILE A 4 8.73 -24.70 3.58
CA ILE A 4 8.91 -23.26 3.81
C ILE A 4 9.86 -22.73 2.74
N HIS A 5 9.42 -21.74 1.96
CA HIS A 5 10.23 -21.14 0.91
C HIS A 5 11.36 -20.29 1.54
N PRO A 6 12.65 -20.59 1.32
CA PRO A 6 13.75 -20.00 2.09
C PRO A 6 13.96 -18.51 1.81
N ARG A 7 13.54 -18.00 0.64
CA ARG A 7 13.69 -16.59 0.27
C ARG A 7 12.55 -15.72 0.76
N ASP A 8 11.34 -16.28 0.79
CA ASP A 8 10.10 -15.52 0.96
C ASP A 8 9.41 -15.79 2.30
N ASN A 9 9.82 -16.83 3.02
CA ASN A 9 9.16 -17.34 4.21
C ASN A 9 7.69 -17.67 3.94
N ASP A 10 7.37 -18.23 2.77
CA ASP A 10 6.02 -18.67 2.45
C ASP A 10 5.87 -20.14 2.85
N LEU A 11 4.78 -20.49 3.53
CA LEU A 11 4.44 -21.89 3.78
C LEU A 11 3.67 -22.42 2.57
N VAL A 12 4.28 -23.38 1.87
CA VAL A 12 3.68 -24.08 0.73
C VAL A 12 3.17 -25.43 1.21
N ALA A 13 1.88 -25.66 1.03
CA ALA A 13 1.22 -26.92 1.36
C ALA A 13 0.68 -27.59 0.11
N GLY A 14 1.19 -28.79 -0.20
CA GLY A 14 0.62 -29.68 -1.21
C GLY A 14 -0.54 -30.47 -0.62
N THR A 15 -1.70 -30.45 -1.29
CA THR A 15 -2.87 -31.25 -0.91
C THR A 15 -2.86 -32.61 -1.61
N HIS A 16 -3.72 -33.55 -1.18
CA HIS A 16 -3.94 -34.78 -1.93
C HIS A 16 -4.70 -34.45 -3.23
N GLY A 17 -3.96 -34.18 -4.31
CA GLY A 17 -4.46 -33.71 -5.60
C GLY A 17 -3.41 -32.92 -6.40
N ARG A 18 -3.85 -32.17 -7.43
CA ARG A 18 -2.99 -31.23 -8.19
C ARG A 18 -3.00 -29.81 -7.61
N SER A 19 -3.38 -29.62 -6.35
CA SER A 19 -3.56 -28.28 -5.77
C SER A 19 -2.45 -27.94 -4.79
N ILE A 20 -2.16 -26.64 -4.69
CA ILE A 20 -1.21 -26.06 -3.74
C ILE A 20 -1.91 -24.95 -2.96
N PHE A 21 -1.57 -24.81 -1.69
CA PHE A 21 -1.95 -23.69 -0.84
C PHE A 21 -0.68 -22.95 -0.41
N ILE A 22 -0.73 -21.62 -0.41
CA ILE A 22 0.40 -20.76 -0.02
C ILE A 22 -0.09 -19.83 1.08
N ALA A 23 0.54 -19.90 2.26
CA ALA A 23 0.39 -18.86 3.27
C ALA A 23 1.55 -17.87 3.12
N ASP A 24 1.23 -16.69 2.60
CA ASP A 24 2.22 -15.64 2.37
C ASP A 24 2.80 -15.11 3.70
N ASP A 25 4.13 -15.11 3.76
CA ASP A 25 4.95 -14.50 4.79
C ASP A 25 4.66 -15.00 6.21
N ILE A 26 5.13 -16.21 6.55
CA ILE A 26 5.06 -16.77 7.91
C ILE A 26 6.17 -16.25 8.85
N THR A 27 6.93 -15.22 8.45
CA THR A 27 7.94 -14.55 9.28
C THR A 27 7.47 -14.29 10.73
N PRO A 28 6.27 -13.73 11.02
CA PRO A 28 5.87 -13.49 12.40
C PRO A 28 5.69 -14.78 13.22
N LEU A 29 5.35 -15.90 12.58
CA LEU A 29 5.25 -17.21 13.25
C LEU A 29 6.63 -17.79 13.55
N GLN A 30 7.58 -17.62 12.63
CA GLN A 30 8.96 -18.08 12.82
C GLN A 30 9.70 -17.28 13.89
N GLN A 31 9.42 -15.98 13.98
CA GLN A 31 10.05 -15.10 14.98
C GLN A 31 9.41 -15.20 16.36
N LEU A 32 8.18 -15.73 16.45
CA LEU A 32 7.42 -15.74 17.69
C LEU A 32 8.15 -16.54 18.78
N THR A 33 8.55 -15.84 19.83
CA THR A 33 9.21 -16.43 21.00
C THR A 33 8.41 -16.11 22.28
N PRO A 34 8.61 -16.86 23.37
CA PRO A 34 7.99 -16.52 24.65
C PRO A 34 8.28 -15.09 25.11
N ALA A 35 9.46 -14.55 24.78
CA ALA A 35 9.84 -13.17 25.07
C ALA A 35 8.98 -12.15 24.29
N ILE A 36 8.75 -12.38 22.99
CA ILE A 36 7.86 -11.53 22.17
C ILE A 36 6.43 -11.58 22.68
N VAL A 37 5.93 -12.78 22.98
CA VAL A 37 4.56 -12.97 23.49
C VAL A 37 4.36 -12.27 24.83
N ALA A 38 5.38 -12.26 25.68
CA ALA A 38 5.37 -11.58 26.97
C ALA A 38 5.47 -10.05 26.86
N ALA A 39 6.11 -9.52 25.82
CA ALA A 39 6.28 -8.09 25.58
C ALA A 39 4.95 -7.40 25.24
N PRO A 40 4.73 -6.12 25.63
CA PRO A 40 3.48 -5.42 25.35
C PRO A 40 3.15 -5.30 23.85
N ALA A 41 4.18 -5.05 23.03
CA ALA A 41 4.09 -5.04 21.59
C ALA A 41 5.45 -5.42 20.97
N HIS A 42 5.44 -5.75 19.68
CA HIS A 42 6.64 -6.07 18.92
C HIS A 42 6.48 -5.70 17.45
N MET A 43 7.51 -5.10 16.86
CA MET A 43 7.64 -4.89 15.42
C MET A 43 8.48 -6.05 14.86
N PHE A 44 7.88 -6.89 14.00
CA PHE A 44 8.60 -8.00 13.38
C PHE A 44 9.55 -7.51 12.27
N ASP A 45 10.37 -8.40 11.75
CA ASP A 45 11.02 -8.15 10.47
C ASP A 45 9.98 -8.15 9.35
N GLN A 46 10.13 -7.20 8.43
CA GLN A 46 9.16 -7.00 7.36
C GLN A 46 9.62 -7.68 6.07
N ARG A 47 8.68 -8.32 5.38
CA ARG A 47 8.93 -8.84 4.04
C ARG A 47 9.37 -7.71 3.11
N VAL A 48 10.38 -8.02 2.30
CA VAL A 48 10.80 -7.13 1.20
C VAL A 48 9.64 -6.92 0.22
N ALA A 49 9.19 -5.68 0.07
CA ALA A 49 8.22 -5.31 -0.95
C ALA A 49 8.90 -5.23 -2.32
N THR A 50 8.25 -5.74 -3.37
CA THR A 50 8.78 -5.69 -4.74
C THR A 50 7.82 -4.90 -5.61
N ILE A 51 8.36 -3.92 -6.35
CA ILE A 51 7.66 -3.21 -7.41
C ILE A 51 7.86 -4.04 -8.68
N TRP A 52 6.86 -4.82 -9.04
CA TRP A 52 6.87 -5.70 -10.21
C TRP A 52 6.48 -4.94 -11.47
N GLU A 53 7.12 -5.28 -12.58
CA GLU A 53 6.68 -4.81 -13.89
C GLU A 53 5.67 -5.77 -14.50
N ASN A 54 4.67 -5.25 -15.20
CA ASN A 54 3.77 -6.08 -15.98
C ASN A 54 4.41 -6.48 -17.31
N GLY A 55 5.32 -7.46 -17.27
CA GLY A 55 5.95 -8.04 -18.45
C GLY A 55 5.09 -9.13 -19.09
N SER A 56 4.85 -9.05 -20.40
CA SER A 56 4.22 -10.15 -21.14
C SER A 56 5.18 -11.33 -21.26
N ARG A 57 4.73 -12.53 -20.86
CA ARG A 57 5.46 -13.79 -21.05
C ARG A 57 5.10 -14.50 -22.36
N GLY A 58 4.53 -13.78 -23.34
CA GLY A 58 3.94 -14.36 -24.54
C GLY A 58 2.50 -14.83 -24.35
N GLY A 59 1.93 -15.43 -25.40
CA GLY A 59 0.54 -15.90 -25.38
C GLY A 59 0.41 -17.20 -24.58
N GLN A 60 -0.44 -17.20 -23.54
CA GLN A 60 -0.86 -18.42 -22.87
C GLN A 60 -2.08 -18.97 -23.61
N ARG A 61 -2.05 -20.24 -24.05
CA ARG A 61 -3.12 -20.86 -24.85
C ARG A 61 -3.63 -22.15 -24.23
N GLY A 62 -4.96 -22.34 -24.28
CA GLY A 62 -5.63 -23.60 -23.98
C GLY A 62 -5.32 -24.15 -22.59
N HIS A 63 -5.05 -25.46 -22.52
CA HIS A 63 -4.86 -26.22 -21.28
C HIS A 63 -3.57 -25.89 -20.50
N PHE A 64 -2.77 -24.91 -20.95
CA PHE A 64 -1.57 -24.42 -20.25
C PHE A 64 -1.86 -23.29 -19.27
N TRP A 65 -3.12 -22.86 -19.11
CA TRP A 65 -3.50 -21.87 -18.11
C TRP A 65 -3.65 -22.51 -16.73
N TYR A 66 -2.51 -22.75 -16.07
CA TYR A 66 -2.44 -23.15 -14.67
C TYR A 66 -1.69 -22.06 -13.89
N ALA A 67 -2.43 -21.04 -13.44
CA ALA A 67 -1.90 -19.91 -12.69
C ALA A 67 -2.69 -19.73 -11.40
N GLY A 68 -1.99 -19.44 -10.30
CA GLY A 68 -2.60 -19.01 -9.04
C GLY A 68 -2.89 -17.51 -9.06
N GLU A 69 -3.60 -17.05 -8.04
CA GLU A 69 -3.76 -15.62 -7.79
C GLU A 69 -2.42 -14.99 -7.43
N ASN A 70 -2.23 -13.73 -7.82
CA ASN A 70 -1.12 -12.94 -7.33
C ASN A 70 -1.25 -12.75 -5.80
N PRO A 71 -0.14 -12.59 -5.07
CA PRO A 71 -0.22 -12.26 -3.65
C PRO A 71 -1.00 -10.94 -3.47
N PRO A 72 -1.69 -10.74 -2.33
CA PRO A 72 -2.50 -9.53 -2.08
C PRO A 72 -1.72 -8.21 -2.16
N SER A 73 -0.38 -8.27 -2.17
CA SER A 73 0.52 -7.15 -2.36
C SER A 73 0.61 -6.66 -3.82
N VAL A 74 0.08 -7.41 -4.79
CA VAL A 74 0.17 -7.12 -6.23
C VAL A 74 -1.20 -7.29 -6.88
N ALA A 75 -1.76 -6.21 -7.42
CA ALA A 75 -3.05 -6.24 -8.09
C ALA A 75 -2.99 -5.49 -9.43
N PRO A 76 -3.82 -5.86 -10.43
CA PRO A 76 -4.00 -5.03 -11.62
C PRO A 76 -4.44 -3.61 -11.23
N SER A 77 -3.85 -2.59 -11.86
CA SER A 77 -4.21 -1.19 -11.62
C SER A 77 -5.49 -0.76 -12.35
N GLY A 78 -6.10 -1.66 -13.13
CA GLY A 78 -7.31 -1.41 -13.91
C GLY A 78 -7.84 -2.68 -14.56
N THR A 79 -8.96 -2.55 -15.27
CA THR A 79 -9.68 -3.66 -15.92
C THR A 79 -9.21 -3.95 -17.34
N LEU A 80 -8.40 -3.07 -17.92
CA LEU A 80 -7.91 -3.21 -19.29
C LEU A 80 -6.89 -4.36 -19.41
N PRO A 81 -6.84 -5.06 -20.55
CA PRO A 81 -5.76 -5.98 -20.86
C PRO A 81 -4.41 -5.27 -20.72
N ARG A 82 -3.48 -5.89 -19.98
CA ARG A 82 -2.14 -5.32 -19.68
C ARG A 82 -2.16 -4.01 -18.88
N ALA A 83 -3.18 -3.79 -18.05
CA ALA A 83 -3.11 -2.74 -17.03
C ALA A 83 -1.82 -2.88 -16.21
N GLY A 84 -1.27 -1.75 -15.73
CA GLY A 84 -0.12 -1.77 -14.82
C GLY A 84 -0.40 -2.55 -13.54
N LEU A 85 0.60 -2.65 -12.67
CA LEU A 85 0.44 -3.28 -11.36
C LEU A 85 0.41 -2.22 -10.26
N SER A 86 -0.59 -2.33 -9.39
CA SER A 86 -0.64 -1.67 -8.10
C SER A 86 0.08 -2.54 -7.08
N HIS A 87 0.91 -1.91 -6.25
CA HIS A 87 1.75 -2.59 -5.28
C HIS A 87 1.43 -2.12 -3.87
N SER A 88 1.55 -3.03 -2.91
CA SER A 88 1.46 -2.72 -1.49
C SER A 88 2.47 -3.53 -0.67
N ALA A 89 2.77 -3.05 0.52
CA ALA A 89 3.58 -3.74 1.51
C ALA A 89 2.75 -4.06 2.74
N PHE A 90 2.90 -5.27 3.28
CA PHE A 90 2.32 -5.61 4.57
C PHE A 90 3.33 -5.32 5.68
N ILE A 91 2.86 -4.60 6.69
CA ILE A 91 3.63 -4.28 7.88
C ILE A 91 3.01 -5.05 9.03
N THR A 92 3.79 -5.97 9.60
CA THR A 92 3.34 -6.93 10.60
C THR A 92 3.87 -6.57 11.98
N TYR A 93 2.99 -6.57 12.97
CA TYR A 93 3.32 -6.28 14.37
C TYR A 93 2.48 -7.14 15.32
N TYR A 94 2.93 -7.29 16.55
CA TYR A 94 2.24 -8.01 17.61
C TYR A 94 1.80 -7.05 18.71
N LEU A 95 0.61 -7.26 19.26
CA LEU A 95 0.10 -6.62 20.47
C LEU A 95 -0.30 -7.71 21.47
N LYS A 96 0.19 -7.67 22.70
CA LYS A 96 -0.16 -8.66 23.73
C LYS A 96 -1.63 -8.57 24.16
N SER A 97 -2.13 -7.36 24.23
CA SER A 97 -3.51 -7.03 24.59
C SER A 97 -4.01 -5.92 23.67
N PRO A 98 -5.32 -5.68 23.59
CA PRO A 98 -5.82 -4.55 22.80
C PRO A 98 -5.21 -3.23 23.28
N ALA A 99 -4.75 -2.39 22.35
CA ALA A 99 -4.10 -1.12 22.65
C ALA A 99 -5.10 0.03 22.72
N SER A 100 -4.81 1.05 23.53
CA SER A 100 -5.59 2.29 23.54
C SER A 100 -5.26 3.13 22.31
N ALA A 101 -3.98 3.22 21.95
CA ALA A 101 -3.50 3.90 20.76
C ALA A 101 -2.39 3.09 20.06
N ALA A 102 -2.48 2.99 18.73
CA ALA A 102 -1.44 2.40 17.89
C ALA A 102 -1.28 3.23 16.61
N THR A 103 -0.08 3.73 16.36
CA THR A 103 0.25 4.46 15.13
C THR A 103 1.53 3.92 14.50
N LEU A 104 1.66 4.14 13.20
CA LEU A 104 2.86 3.80 12.46
C LEU A 104 3.32 5.03 11.68
N GLU A 105 4.56 5.44 11.92
CA GLU A 105 5.27 6.39 11.07
C GLU A 105 6.15 5.60 10.09
N ILE A 106 5.99 5.92 8.81
CA ILE A 106 6.78 5.39 7.69
C ILE A 106 7.53 6.56 7.10
N SER A 107 8.85 6.56 7.16
CA SER A 107 9.68 7.64 6.63
C SER A 107 10.73 7.13 5.65
N GLY A 108 10.99 7.93 4.61
CA GLY A 108 12.03 7.68 3.61
C GLY A 108 13.03 8.83 3.52
N ALA A 109 13.78 8.85 2.43
CA ALA A 109 14.69 9.94 2.12
C ALA A 109 13.94 11.27 1.91
N ARG A 110 14.67 12.39 2.01
CA ARG A 110 14.17 13.75 1.69
C ARG A 110 13.00 14.23 2.58
N GLY A 111 12.88 13.70 3.79
CA GLY A 111 11.89 14.16 4.78
C GLY A 111 10.44 13.75 4.49
N LEU A 112 10.23 12.88 3.49
CA LEU A 112 8.90 12.33 3.22
C LEU A 112 8.53 11.32 4.30
N ALA A 113 7.33 11.48 4.86
CA ALA A 113 6.79 10.59 5.87
C ALA A 113 5.28 10.39 5.68
N ARG A 114 4.76 9.31 6.25
CA ARG A 114 3.35 9.06 6.43
C ARG A 114 3.13 8.54 7.84
N ILE A 115 2.13 9.08 8.53
CA ILE A 115 1.69 8.57 9.82
C ILE A 115 0.28 7.99 9.62
N VAL A 116 0.05 6.79 10.14
CA VAL A 116 -1.25 6.11 10.05
C VAL A 116 -1.66 5.55 11.40
N THR A 117 -2.96 5.55 11.66
CA THR A 117 -3.55 4.82 12.79
C THR A 117 -3.67 3.35 12.42
N LEU A 118 -3.30 2.48 13.35
CA LEU A 118 -3.26 1.03 13.15
C LEU A 118 -4.41 0.31 13.85
N PRO A 119 -4.75 -0.92 13.40
CA PRO A 119 -5.57 -1.85 14.18
C PRO A 119 -5.02 -2.06 15.60
N ARG A 120 -5.91 -2.18 16.57
CA ARG A 120 -5.58 -2.19 18.01
C ARG A 120 -5.91 -3.52 18.69
N GLY A 121 -6.16 -4.58 17.93
CA GLY A 121 -6.53 -5.89 18.48
C GLY A 121 -5.32 -6.65 19.04
N ALA A 122 -5.56 -7.52 20.02
CA ALA A 122 -4.51 -8.43 20.51
C ALA A 122 -4.10 -9.45 19.42
N GLY A 123 -2.87 -9.93 19.51
CA GLY A 123 -2.28 -10.89 18.58
C GLY A 123 -1.44 -10.24 17.48
N ILE A 124 -1.19 -11.02 16.43
CA ILE A 124 -0.48 -10.57 15.23
C ILE A 124 -1.45 -9.76 14.37
N ASN A 125 -1.06 -8.54 14.04
CA ASN A 125 -1.79 -7.62 13.19
C ASN A 125 -0.98 -7.33 11.93
N ARG A 126 -1.67 -7.10 10.80
CA ARG A 126 -1.07 -6.68 9.53
C ARG A 126 -1.72 -5.40 9.04
N TYR A 127 -0.90 -4.42 8.70
CA TYR A 127 -1.32 -3.20 8.02
C TYR A 127 -0.85 -3.22 6.57
N ARG A 128 -1.76 -2.95 5.62
CA ARG A 128 -1.44 -2.85 4.20
C ARG A 128 -1.11 -1.41 3.83
N TRP A 129 0.17 -1.14 3.57
CA TRP A 129 0.64 0.14 3.07
C TRP A 129 0.63 0.16 1.53
N ASP A 130 -0.03 1.15 0.95
CA ASP A 130 -0.16 1.38 -0.50
C ASP A 130 1.11 1.91 -1.21
N LEU A 131 2.25 1.89 -0.52
CA LEU A 131 3.53 2.39 -1.04
C LEU A 131 3.51 3.88 -1.44
N ARG A 132 2.73 4.69 -0.73
CA ARG A 132 2.70 6.16 -0.89
C ARG A 132 2.98 6.87 0.42
N PHE A 133 3.69 8.00 0.31
CA PHE A 133 3.82 8.95 1.42
C PHE A 133 2.58 9.82 1.56
N ALA A 134 2.49 10.58 2.65
CA ALA A 134 1.53 11.67 2.72
C ALA A 134 1.82 12.64 1.56
N ALA A 135 0.76 13.08 0.89
CA ALA A 135 0.93 14.11 -0.11
C ALA A 135 1.35 15.41 0.60
N PRO A 136 2.30 16.19 0.04
CA PRO A 136 2.65 17.48 0.62
C PRO A 136 1.43 18.40 0.63
N ALA A 137 1.37 19.33 1.58
CA ALA A 137 0.30 20.32 1.60
C ALA A 137 0.23 21.06 0.27
N LEU A 138 -0.99 21.19 -0.28
CA LEU A 138 -1.21 21.92 -1.53
C LEU A 138 -0.83 23.40 -1.36
N THR A 139 -0.01 23.90 -2.28
CA THR A 139 0.29 25.34 -2.37
C THR A 139 -0.95 26.13 -2.80
N ASP A 140 -0.97 27.45 -2.57
CA ASP A 140 -2.08 28.31 -3.00
C ASP A 140 -2.34 28.22 -4.51
N SER A 141 -1.27 28.21 -5.31
CA SER A 141 -1.38 28.05 -6.76
C SER A 141 -2.01 26.72 -7.14
N GLN A 142 -1.57 25.61 -6.52
CA GLN A 142 -2.15 24.29 -6.74
C GLN A 142 -3.62 24.24 -6.33
N ARG A 143 -3.99 24.86 -5.20
CA ARG A 143 -5.39 24.97 -4.79
C ARG A 143 -6.23 25.71 -5.83
N GLN A 144 -5.70 26.79 -6.39
CA GLN A 144 -6.38 27.54 -7.45
C GLN A 144 -6.56 26.71 -8.72
N THR A 145 -5.53 25.95 -9.15
CA THR A 145 -5.63 25.03 -10.30
C THR A 145 -6.71 23.97 -10.08
N ILE A 146 -6.79 23.40 -8.87
CA ILE A 146 -7.82 22.41 -8.51
C ILE A 146 -9.22 23.05 -8.56
N SER A 147 -9.39 24.24 -7.98
CA SER A 147 -10.65 24.99 -8.02
C SER A 147 -11.11 25.26 -9.46
N GLN A 148 -10.20 25.73 -10.32
CA GLN A 148 -10.49 25.96 -11.74
C GLN A 148 -10.90 24.68 -12.46
N ARG A 149 -10.28 23.54 -12.12
CA ARG A 149 -10.64 22.24 -12.70
C ARG A 149 -12.05 21.82 -12.30
N PHE A 150 -12.43 21.98 -11.03
CA PHE A 150 -13.80 21.73 -10.58
C PHE A 150 -14.81 22.63 -11.31
N GLU A 151 -14.55 23.94 -11.36
CA GLU A 151 -15.43 24.90 -12.03
C GLU A 151 -15.60 24.58 -13.53
N GLN A 152 -14.52 24.17 -14.20
CA GLN A 152 -14.57 23.74 -15.59
C GLN A 152 -15.50 22.54 -15.79
N LEU A 153 -15.37 21.51 -14.94
CA LEU A 153 -16.18 20.28 -15.03
C LEU A 153 -17.65 20.55 -14.68
N ILE A 154 -17.91 21.37 -13.66
CA ILE A 154 -19.27 21.77 -13.28
C ILE A 154 -19.93 22.57 -14.42
N ARG A 155 -19.19 23.47 -15.07
CA ARG A 155 -19.69 24.26 -16.21
C ARG A 155 -19.92 23.41 -17.46
N ALA A 156 -19.07 22.42 -17.71
CA ALA A 156 -19.23 21.50 -18.82
C ALA A 156 -20.52 20.66 -18.71
N GLY A 157 -21.02 20.45 -17.48
CA GLY A 157 -22.20 19.65 -17.22
C GLY A 157 -21.94 18.14 -17.39
N GLY A 158 -23.02 17.37 -17.50
CA GLY A 158 -22.97 15.91 -17.66
C GLY A 158 -23.47 15.15 -16.43
N GLU A 159 -23.44 13.82 -16.51
CA GLU A 159 -24.00 12.92 -15.50
C GLU A 159 -23.37 13.12 -14.12
N ASP A 160 -22.06 13.37 -14.07
CA ASP A 160 -21.29 13.54 -12.82
C ASP A 160 -21.28 14.99 -12.28
N GLN A 161 -21.99 15.95 -12.91
CA GLN A 161 -21.90 17.37 -12.56
C GLN A 161 -22.20 17.64 -11.08
N ALA A 162 -23.23 16.99 -10.54
CA ALA A 162 -23.62 17.13 -9.14
C ALA A 162 -22.53 16.62 -8.19
N SER A 163 -21.89 15.50 -8.52
CA SER A 163 -20.79 14.91 -7.74
C SER A 163 -19.56 15.82 -7.73
N TYR A 164 -19.24 16.49 -8.84
CA TYR A 164 -18.19 17.50 -8.88
C TYR A 164 -18.52 18.73 -8.05
N ALA A 165 -19.76 19.23 -8.09
CA ALA A 165 -20.19 20.38 -7.29
C ALA A 165 -20.12 20.09 -5.78
N GLU A 166 -20.59 18.91 -5.36
CA GLU A 166 -20.52 18.46 -3.97
C GLU A 166 -19.06 18.32 -3.51
N SER A 167 -18.22 17.70 -4.32
CA SER A 167 -16.79 17.52 -4.03
C SER A 167 -16.05 18.86 -3.97
N TYR A 168 -16.40 19.83 -4.82
CA TYR A 168 -15.82 21.17 -4.78
C TYR A 168 -16.20 21.92 -3.50
N ALA A 169 -17.46 21.84 -3.07
CA ALA A 169 -17.89 22.44 -1.81
C ALA A 169 -17.12 21.85 -0.61
N LYS A 170 -16.92 20.53 -0.58
CA LYS A 170 -16.08 19.85 0.43
C LYS A 170 -14.63 20.32 0.36
N PHE A 171 -14.08 20.51 -0.83
CA PHE A 171 -12.71 20.99 -1.02
C PHE A 171 -12.51 22.41 -0.46
N GLN A 172 -13.48 23.30 -0.67
CA GLN A 172 -13.47 24.66 -0.14
C GLN A 172 -13.66 24.70 1.39
N ALA A 173 -14.55 23.85 1.92
CA ALA A 173 -14.84 23.78 3.36
C ALA A 173 -13.79 23.02 4.17
N ALA A 174 -12.88 22.29 3.52
CA ALA A 174 -11.88 21.46 4.18
C ALA A 174 -11.00 22.29 5.14
N SER A 175 -10.95 21.84 6.38
CA SER A 175 -10.15 22.42 7.47
C SER A 175 -8.78 21.76 7.61
N SER A 176 -8.65 20.52 7.12
CA SER A 176 -7.41 19.76 7.09
C SER A 176 -6.96 19.43 5.65
N GLU A 177 -5.67 19.13 5.49
CA GLU A 177 -5.16 18.68 4.19
C GLU A 177 -5.72 17.30 3.82
N GLU A 178 -5.98 16.44 4.80
CA GLU A 178 -6.61 15.14 4.57
C GLU A 178 -8.03 15.28 3.99
N GLU A 179 -8.86 16.13 4.59
CA GLU A 179 -10.20 16.45 4.07
C GLU A 179 -10.13 17.02 2.66
N ARG A 180 -9.17 17.92 2.42
CA ARG A 180 -8.98 18.55 1.11
C ARG A 180 -8.56 17.53 0.05
N ARG A 181 -7.64 16.63 0.38
CA ARG A 181 -7.19 15.53 -0.48
C ARG A 181 -8.31 14.54 -0.76
N ALA A 182 -9.13 14.21 0.23
CA ALA A 182 -10.31 13.36 0.06
C ALA A 182 -11.34 14.01 -0.87
N ALA A 183 -11.60 15.31 -0.72
CA ALA A 183 -12.55 16.04 -1.55
C ALA A 183 -12.13 16.10 -3.04
N MET A 184 -10.82 16.14 -3.33
CA MET A 184 -10.35 16.12 -4.72
C MET A 184 -10.18 14.71 -5.32
N GLN A 185 -10.52 13.64 -4.59
CA GLN A 185 -10.33 12.27 -5.06
C GLN A 185 -11.08 11.97 -6.35
N ILE A 186 -12.29 12.54 -6.53
CA ILE A 186 -13.07 12.40 -7.76
C ILE A 186 -12.32 12.91 -9.01
N LEU A 187 -11.50 13.96 -8.86
CA LEU A 187 -10.67 14.48 -9.95
C LEU A 187 -9.47 13.56 -10.24
N LEU A 188 -8.96 12.88 -9.22
CA LEU A 188 -7.87 11.90 -9.38
C LEU A 188 -8.36 10.62 -10.07
N ASP A 189 -9.58 10.20 -9.75
CA ASP A 189 -10.20 8.99 -10.30
C ASP A 189 -10.54 9.14 -11.78
N ALA A 190 -10.87 10.35 -12.23
CA ALA A 190 -11.01 10.70 -13.64
C ALA A 190 -9.69 10.53 -14.45
N GLY A 191 -8.54 10.44 -13.77
CA GLY A 191 -7.25 10.16 -14.38
C GLY A 191 -6.67 11.32 -15.18
N GLY A 192 -5.83 11.00 -16.17
CA GLY A 192 -5.17 11.99 -17.04
C GLY A 192 -4.04 12.78 -16.37
N GLY A 193 -3.58 13.82 -17.06
CA GLY A 193 -2.43 14.64 -16.62
C GLY A 193 -2.62 15.29 -15.25
N PHE A 194 -3.85 15.73 -14.94
CA PHE A 194 -4.20 16.29 -13.63
C PHE A 194 -3.96 15.28 -12.51
N ALA A 195 -4.46 14.05 -12.65
CA ALA A 195 -4.26 13.03 -11.63
C ALA A 195 -2.77 12.71 -11.41
N ASN A 196 -1.95 12.75 -12.47
CA ASN A 196 -0.51 12.52 -12.36
C ASN A 196 0.22 13.61 -11.58
N GLU A 197 -0.21 14.87 -11.70
CA GLU A 197 0.38 16.01 -10.99
C GLU A 197 0.06 16.00 -9.49
N PHE A 198 -1.18 15.64 -9.14
CA PHE A 198 -1.68 15.81 -7.76
C PHE A 198 -1.69 14.52 -6.93
N ARG A 199 -1.38 13.35 -7.50
CA ARG A 199 -1.28 12.10 -6.71
C ARG A 199 -0.15 12.18 -5.68
N SER A 200 -0.36 11.53 -4.53
CA SER A 200 0.68 11.39 -3.52
C SER A 200 1.93 10.72 -4.11
N PRO A 201 3.14 11.18 -3.74
CA PRO A 201 4.37 10.62 -4.26
C PRO A 201 4.46 9.12 -3.94
N THR A 202 4.75 8.33 -4.95
CA THR A 202 5.02 6.89 -4.81
C THR A 202 6.42 6.69 -4.23
N VAL A 203 6.58 5.60 -3.48
CA VAL A 203 7.90 5.17 -3.04
C VAL A 203 8.62 4.41 -4.15
N GLY A 204 9.92 4.63 -4.26
CA GLY A 204 10.79 3.86 -5.15
C GLY A 204 11.49 2.73 -4.41
N PRO A 205 12.45 2.04 -5.06
CA PRO A 205 13.35 1.13 -4.38
C PRO A 205 14.18 1.86 -3.30
N GLY A 206 14.36 1.22 -2.15
CA GLY A 206 15.10 1.75 -1.02
C GLY A 206 14.70 1.14 0.32
N THR A 207 15.37 1.57 1.39
CA THR A 207 15.05 1.18 2.76
C THR A 207 14.26 2.29 3.44
N TYR A 208 13.14 1.93 4.04
CA TYR A 208 12.23 2.83 4.73
C TYR A 208 12.25 2.54 6.22
N ARG A 209 12.25 3.60 7.02
CA ARG A 209 12.21 3.50 8.48
C ARG A 209 10.77 3.35 8.93
N LEU A 210 10.54 2.40 9.83
CA LEU A 210 9.25 2.20 10.48
C LEU A 210 9.39 2.55 11.96
N ILE A 211 8.42 3.29 12.50
CA ILE A 211 8.27 3.51 13.93
C ILE A 211 6.83 3.17 14.29
N LEU A 212 6.64 2.00 14.89
CA LEU A 212 5.39 1.67 15.55
C LEU A 212 5.36 2.34 16.92
N THR A 213 4.29 3.06 17.22
CA THR A 213 4.04 3.64 18.54
C THR A 213 2.79 3.01 19.12
N VAL A 214 2.91 2.34 20.25
CA VAL A 214 1.80 1.69 20.98
C VAL A 214 1.76 2.25 22.39
N ASP A 215 0.65 2.89 22.74
CA ASP A 215 0.44 3.51 24.07
C ASP A 215 1.65 4.34 24.54
N GLY A 216 2.20 5.14 23.61
CA GLY A 216 3.35 6.03 23.83
C GLY A 216 4.73 5.38 23.73
N LYS A 217 4.83 4.05 23.64
CA LYS A 217 6.13 3.33 23.49
C LYS A 217 6.45 3.10 22.02
N ARG A 218 7.72 3.33 21.64
CA ARG A 218 8.20 3.23 20.25
C ARG A 218 8.93 1.91 20.00
N TYR A 219 8.60 1.27 18.89
CA TYR A 219 9.16 0.01 18.41
C TYR A 219 9.70 0.26 16.98
N PRO A 220 11.02 0.46 16.83
CA PRO A 220 11.60 0.73 15.53
C PRO A 220 11.64 -0.54 14.67
N GLY A 221 11.56 -0.35 13.36
CA GLY A 221 11.77 -1.39 12.36
C GLY A 221 12.18 -0.77 11.03
N SER A 222 12.28 -1.60 10.01
CA SER A 222 12.54 -1.13 8.65
C SER A 222 11.81 -2.02 7.63
N LEU A 223 11.59 -1.46 6.45
CA LEU A 223 11.05 -2.20 5.32
C LEU A 223 11.88 -1.86 4.08
N VAL A 224 12.29 -2.90 3.35
CA VAL A 224 12.99 -2.74 2.07
C VAL A 224 11.97 -2.83 0.95
N VAL A 225 11.98 -1.83 0.07
CA VAL A 225 11.31 -1.87 -1.23
C VAL A 225 12.39 -2.10 -2.28
N ARG A 226 12.18 -3.04 -3.19
CA ARG A 226 13.08 -3.27 -4.33
C ARG A 226 12.35 -3.16 -5.66
N ALA A 227 13.10 -2.85 -6.71
CA ALA A 227 12.62 -2.99 -8.08
C ALA A 227 12.46 -4.48 -8.45
N ASP A 228 11.77 -4.74 -9.56
CA ASP A 228 11.66 -6.06 -10.15
C ASP A 228 13.06 -6.65 -10.40
N PRO A 229 13.42 -7.79 -9.78
CA PRO A 229 14.72 -8.44 -9.97
C PRO A 229 15.02 -8.86 -11.41
N MET A 230 14.01 -8.98 -12.28
CA MET A 230 14.22 -9.31 -13.69
C MET A 230 14.74 -8.12 -14.50
N LEU A 231 14.44 -6.89 -14.09
CA LEU A 231 14.96 -5.69 -14.75
C LEU A 231 16.47 -5.53 -14.54
N ALA A 232 16.98 -5.96 -13.39
CA ALA A 232 18.41 -5.85 -13.06
C ALA A 232 19.31 -6.80 -13.88
N ARG A 233 18.76 -7.80 -14.58
CA ARG A 233 19.54 -8.75 -15.40
C ARG A 233 19.62 -8.38 -16.88
N GLY A 234 18.99 -7.28 -17.29
CA GLY A 234 18.91 -6.82 -18.68
C GLY A 234 19.82 -5.63 -19.02
N GLN A 235 20.73 -5.24 -18.13
CA GLN A 235 21.78 -4.24 -18.39
C GLN A 235 23.17 -4.89 -18.35
#